data_AF-A0A931HVU8-F1
#
_entry.id   AF-A0A931HVU8-F1
#
_cell.length_a   1.000
_cell.length_b   1.000
_cell.length_c   1.000
_cell.angle_alpha   90.00
_cell.angle_beta   90.00
_cell.angle_gamma   90.00
#
_symmetry.space_group_name_H-M   'P 1'
#
loop_
_entity.id
_entity.type
_entity.pdbx_description
1 polymer ?
#
loop_
_entity_poly.entity_id
_entity_poly.type
_entity_poly.pdbx_seq_one_letter_code
_entity_poly.pdbx_strand_id
1 'polypeptide(L)'
;MDSKKLKDAVNRKISDKPLYTEEDRRRFYSKTKKNKLWSIKVPALPHILTLLLILLLVGGATVFLNGTSSPFQSANDPVSDENGVGENPSEQGEVNIAQKVKEIKGTFSYQLNVEEAETTFNSNSSLTYMKKNPVTGVETLTSEFMYYDGESFVHKEDMTLTGKDYKEGKPALSFEITWGADKQADSAILVYYSEAEGRVVEEKFTSDGFIYDVDGEKIQIKNHLQMQELVLEAIGESIGKNSKPITEKDLSLVKELTIDGSEFHGIYDIKGKAEHFSMMENLEHLTLKQAAIPPELLKEIPNLRKVTFRGPSIMDLSSVSEGLQKITHINIKNSSFRGNAEDLMTLQNLKVVILDKSNVPDWKRLEEAGIEVREK
;
A
#
# COMPACT_ATOMS: atom_id res chain seq x y z
N MET A 1 0.50 -26.29 28.18
CA MET A 1 1.11 -25.72 29.40
C MET A 1 0.11 -25.88 30.54
N ASP A 2 0.49 -26.49 31.66
CA ASP A 2 -0.44 -26.90 32.73
C ASP A 2 -0.99 -25.68 33.49
N SER A 3 -2.32 -25.50 33.47
CA SER A 3 -3.03 -24.35 34.06
C SER A 3 -2.74 -24.18 35.56
N LYS A 4 -2.38 -25.28 36.24
CA LYS A 4 -2.03 -25.27 37.66
C LYS A 4 -0.70 -24.57 37.91
N LYS A 5 0.33 -24.88 37.11
CA LYS A 5 1.65 -24.24 37.20
C LYS A 5 1.60 -22.73 36.93
N LEU A 6 0.69 -22.30 36.05
CA LEU A 6 0.49 -20.89 35.71
C LEU A 6 -0.20 -20.11 36.83
N LYS A 7 -1.21 -20.70 37.49
CA LYS A 7 -1.85 -20.12 38.67
C LYS A 7 -0.86 -19.97 39.83
N ASP A 8 -0.04 -20.99 40.05
CA ASP A 8 0.95 -20.98 41.13
C ASP A 8 2.04 -19.92 40.91
N ALA A 9 2.41 -19.66 39.65
CA ALA A 9 3.36 -18.59 39.31
C ALA A 9 2.81 -17.19 39.59
N VAL A 10 1.53 -16.94 39.25
CA VAL A 10 0.86 -15.64 39.50
C VAL A 10 0.63 -15.40 41.00
N ASN A 11 0.47 -16.47 41.78
CA ASN A 11 0.23 -16.38 43.21
C ASN A 11 1.52 -16.30 44.06
N ARG A 12 2.70 -16.39 43.45
CA ARG A 12 3.98 -16.42 44.16
C ARG A 12 4.34 -15.03 44.71
N LYS A 13 4.54 -14.93 46.03
CA LYS A 13 5.10 -13.73 46.68
C LYS A 13 6.62 -13.87 46.73
N ILE A 14 7.35 -12.89 46.16
CA ILE A 14 8.82 -12.83 46.21
C ILE A 14 9.30 -11.75 47.21
N SER A 15 8.40 -10.88 47.68
CA SER A 15 8.66 -9.89 48.73
C SER A 15 7.42 -9.67 49.61
N ASP A 16 7.54 -8.87 50.66
CA ASP A 16 6.46 -8.55 51.60
C ASP A 16 5.23 -7.92 50.92
N LYS A 17 5.41 -7.38 49.71
CA LYS A 17 4.33 -6.88 48.86
C LYS A 17 4.09 -7.86 47.70
N PRO A 18 2.84 -8.29 47.46
CA PRO A 18 2.55 -9.19 46.34
C PRO A 18 2.94 -8.54 45.00
N LEU A 19 3.54 -9.34 44.11
CA LEU A 19 3.95 -8.90 42.76
C LEU A 19 2.78 -8.45 41.88
N TYR A 20 1.58 -8.95 42.17
CA TYR A 20 0.36 -8.61 41.45
C TYR A 20 -0.69 -8.12 42.44
N THR A 21 -1.35 -7.01 42.09
CA THR A 21 -2.46 -6.47 42.88
C THR A 21 -3.71 -7.33 42.71
N GLU A 22 -4.71 -7.12 43.58
CA GLU A 22 -5.96 -7.87 43.48
C GLU A 22 -6.78 -7.46 42.24
N GLU A 23 -6.67 -6.21 41.78
CA GLU A 23 -7.16 -5.76 40.48
C GLU A 23 -6.52 -6.52 39.31
N ASP A 24 -5.20 -6.72 39.32
CA ASP A 24 -4.49 -7.44 38.24
C ASP A 24 -4.95 -8.90 38.15
N ARG A 25 -5.14 -9.54 39.31
CA ARG A 25 -5.66 -10.91 39.40
C ARG A 25 -7.08 -10.99 38.84
N ARG A 26 -7.95 -10.04 39.17
CA ARG A 26 -9.32 -9.98 38.65
C ARG A 26 -9.35 -9.78 37.13
N ARG A 27 -8.49 -8.92 36.57
CA ARG A 27 -8.34 -8.74 35.11
C ARG A 27 -7.88 -10.02 34.41
N PHE A 28 -6.97 -10.77 35.01
CA PHE A 28 -6.45 -12.01 34.42
C PHE A 28 -7.51 -13.14 34.40
N TYR A 29 -8.25 -13.33 35.50
CA TYR A 29 -9.27 -14.38 35.58
C TYR A 29 -10.60 -14.03 34.88
N SER A 30 -10.88 -12.75 34.63
CA SER A 30 -12.07 -12.34 33.87
C SER A 30 -11.93 -12.61 32.37
N LYS A 31 -10.72 -12.48 31.80
CA LYS A 31 -10.43 -12.79 30.39
C LYS A 31 -10.51 -14.29 30.08
N THR A 32 -10.20 -15.16 31.03
CA THR A 32 -10.18 -16.63 30.80
C THR A 32 -11.57 -17.30 30.87
N LYS A 33 -12.61 -16.61 31.33
CA LYS A 33 -14.00 -17.14 31.36
C LYS A 33 -14.81 -16.88 30.07
N LYS A 34 -14.34 -16.06 29.13
CA LYS A 34 -15.15 -15.62 27.97
C LYS A 34 -15.13 -16.52 26.73
N ASN A 35 -14.31 -17.57 26.65
CA ASN A 35 -14.17 -18.40 25.44
C ASN A 35 -14.85 -19.79 25.50
N LYS A 36 -16.04 -19.92 26.11
CA LYS A 36 -16.77 -21.20 26.13
C LYS A 36 -18.19 -21.19 25.55
N LEU A 37 -18.56 -20.14 24.82
CA LEU A 37 -19.88 -20.03 24.18
C LEU A 37 -19.69 -19.50 22.76
N TRP A 38 -19.47 -20.37 21.79
CA TRP A 38 -19.90 -20.20 20.40
C TRP A 38 -19.78 -21.52 19.65
N SER A 39 -20.71 -22.43 19.98
CA SER A 39 -21.05 -23.57 19.14
C SER A 39 -22.57 -23.64 19.04
N ILE A 40 -23.17 -22.69 18.34
CA ILE A 40 -24.59 -22.74 17.99
C ILE A 40 -24.66 -22.90 16.48
N LYS A 41 -25.00 -24.13 16.04
CA LYS A 41 -25.40 -24.43 14.67
C LYS A 41 -26.83 -23.90 14.48
N VAL A 42 -27.05 -22.96 13.55
CA VAL A 42 -28.41 -22.53 13.16
C VAL A 42 -28.67 -22.97 11.72
N PRO A 43 -29.67 -23.83 11.45
CA PRO A 43 -29.95 -24.37 10.12
C PRO A 43 -31.08 -23.58 9.45
N ALA A 44 -30.83 -22.35 8.99
CA ALA A 44 -31.85 -21.60 8.23
C ALA A 44 -31.33 -20.44 7.36
N LEU A 45 -30.02 -20.31 7.13
CA LEU A 45 -29.49 -19.16 6.37
C LEU A 45 -29.62 -19.20 4.82
N PRO A 46 -29.85 -20.31 4.10
CA PRO A 46 -29.77 -20.27 2.64
C PRO A 46 -31.00 -19.67 1.94
N HIS A 47 -32.14 -19.49 2.63
CA HIS A 47 -33.39 -19.05 1.98
C HIS A 47 -33.60 -17.52 1.99
N ILE A 48 -32.98 -16.81 2.93
CA ILE A 48 -33.07 -15.34 3.00
C ILE A 48 -32.16 -14.70 1.94
N LEU A 49 -30.98 -15.29 1.69
CA LEU A 49 -30.04 -14.80 0.67
C LEU A 49 -30.59 -14.97 -0.76
N THR A 50 -31.34 -16.05 -1.02
CA THR A 50 -31.93 -16.31 -2.35
C THR A 50 -33.05 -15.32 -2.66
N LEU A 51 -33.85 -14.94 -1.67
CA LEU A 51 -34.95 -13.98 -1.85
C LEU A 51 -34.44 -12.56 -2.13
N LEU A 52 -33.31 -12.19 -1.53
CA LEU A 52 -32.66 -10.89 -1.74
C LEU A 52 -32.00 -10.80 -3.13
N LEU A 53 -31.45 -11.91 -3.64
CA LEU A 53 -30.83 -11.97 -4.97
C LEU A 53 -31.88 -11.90 -6.11
N ILE A 54 -33.06 -12.50 -5.90
CA ILE A 54 -34.18 -12.41 -6.87
C ILE A 54 -34.73 -10.98 -6.94
N LEU A 55 -34.84 -10.28 -5.81
CA LEU A 55 -35.28 -8.88 -5.77
C LEU A 55 -34.33 -7.94 -6.52
N LEU A 56 -33.02 -8.16 -6.41
CA LEU A 56 -32.00 -7.40 -7.14
C LEU A 56 -32.04 -7.65 -8.65
N LEU A 57 -32.30 -8.88 -9.09
CA LEU A 57 -32.40 -9.21 -10.51
C LEU A 57 -33.66 -8.63 -11.16
N VAL A 58 -34.78 -8.60 -10.43
CA VAL A 58 -36.04 -8.00 -10.94
C VAL A 58 -35.96 -6.46 -10.93
N GLY A 59 -35.30 -5.86 -9.94
CA GLY A 59 -35.10 -4.41 -9.86
C GLY A 59 -34.12 -3.85 -10.90
N GLY A 60 -33.07 -4.60 -11.25
CA GLY A 60 -32.09 -4.17 -12.26
C GLY A 60 -32.66 -4.15 -13.69
N ALA A 61 -33.64 -5.01 -13.99
CA ALA A 61 -34.22 -5.11 -15.33
C ALA A 61 -35.16 -3.94 -15.68
N THR A 62 -35.80 -3.30 -14.70
CA THR A 62 -36.74 -2.18 -14.96
C THR A 62 -36.03 -0.87 -15.26
N VAL A 63 -34.81 -0.67 -14.71
CA VAL A 63 -33.99 0.53 -14.96
C VAL A 63 -33.34 0.50 -16.35
N PHE A 64 -33.05 -0.69 -16.89
CA PHE A 64 -32.40 -0.82 -18.20
C PHE A 64 -33.36 -0.79 -19.40
N LEU A 65 -34.65 -1.08 -19.20
CA LEU A 65 -35.63 -1.16 -20.30
C LEU A 65 -36.44 0.13 -20.55
N ASN A 66 -36.44 1.10 -19.62
CA ASN A 66 -37.11 2.39 -19.78
C ASN A 66 -36.11 3.51 -20.09
N GLY A 67 -35.53 3.44 -21.28
CA GLY A 67 -34.51 4.36 -21.75
C GLY A 67 -34.94 5.83 -21.88
N THR A 68 -33.89 6.66 -21.89
CA THR A 68 -33.70 7.91 -22.64
C THR A 68 -34.46 9.17 -22.21
N SER A 69 -33.73 10.10 -21.57
CA SER A 69 -33.41 11.41 -22.18
C SER A 69 -32.36 12.16 -21.35
N SER A 70 -31.44 12.82 -22.07
CA SER A 70 -30.31 13.61 -21.55
C SER A 70 -30.80 14.93 -20.92
N PRO A 71 -30.38 15.31 -19.70
CA PRO A 71 -30.94 16.48 -19.01
C PRO A 71 -30.10 17.76 -19.12
N PHE A 72 -29.29 17.94 -20.17
CA PHE A 72 -28.58 19.21 -20.38
C PHE A 72 -29.28 20.06 -21.44
N GLN A 73 -30.30 20.80 -21.00
CA GLN A 73 -30.75 22.04 -21.64
C GLN A 73 -30.76 23.17 -20.61
N SER A 74 -29.95 24.19 -20.89
CA SER A 74 -29.88 25.45 -20.17
C SER A 74 -31.09 26.33 -20.45
N ALA A 75 -31.61 27.02 -19.44
CA ALA A 75 -32.11 28.40 -19.55
C ALA A 75 -32.50 29.01 -18.18
N ASN A 76 -31.83 30.12 -17.87
CA ASN A 76 -32.33 31.35 -17.21
C ASN A 76 -32.67 31.35 -15.70
N ASP A 77 -31.86 32.12 -14.96
CA ASP A 77 -32.19 32.88 -13.73
C ASP A 77 -33.38 33.88 -13.97
N PRO A 78 -34.02 34.55 -12.96
CA PRO A 78 -33.48 34.90 -11.63
C PRO A 78 -34.46 35.07 -10.42
N VAL A 79 -33.83 35.32 -9.24
CA VAL A 79 -34.25 36.03 -7.99
C VAL A 79 -35.26 35.44 -6.98
N SER A 80 -34.82 35.41 -5.71
CA SER A 80 -35.42 36.00 -4.48
C SER A 80 -35.70 35.04 -3.31
N ASP A 81 -34.90 35.24 -2.27
CA ASP A 81 -35.21 35.35 -0.83
C ASP A 81 -35.82 34.21 0.01
N GLU A 82 -35.01 33.89 1.03
CA GLU A 82 -35.32 33.72 2.46
C GLU A 82 -36.02 32.46 3.01
N ASN A 83 -35.39 31.99 4.10
CA ASN A 83 -35.90 31.20 5.23
C ASN A 83 -35.92 29.66 5.11
N GLY A 84 -34.74 29.08 5.39
CA GLY A 84 -34.49 28.35 6.63
C GLY A 84 -35.28 27.07 6.89
N VAL A 85 -34.60 25.93 6.76
CA VAL A 85 -34.72 24.80 7.69
C VAL A 85 -33.32 24.21 7.83
N GLY A 86 -32.76 24.29 9.03
CA GLY A 86 -31.48 23.65 9.35
C GLY A 86 -31.65 22.14 9.31
N GLU A 87 -30.97 21.50 8.38
CA GLU A 87 -30.74 20.06 8.46
C GLU A 87 -29.69 19.82 9.53
N ASN A 88 -30.12 19.15 10.58
CA ASN A 88 -29.30 18.68 11.69
C ASN A 88 -28.59 17.39 11.23
N PRO A 89 -27.26 17.35 11.05
CA PRO A 89 -26.57 16.13 10.67
C PRO A 89 -25.96 15.51 11.92
N SER A 90 -26.60 14.51 12.52
CA SER A 90 -25.94 13.73 13.58
C SER A 90 -26.69 12.45 13.96
N GLU A 91 -26.46 11.41 13.17
CA GLU A 91 -26.19 10.09 13.74
C GLU A 91 -24.81 9.65 13.22
N GLN A 92 -23.75 10.31 13.72
CA GLN A 92 -22.38 9.88 13.49
C GLN A 92 -22.00 8.91 14.61
N GLY A 93 -21.71 7.66 14.21
CA GLY A 93 -21.20 6.64 15.12
C GLY A 93 -19.82 7.00 15.65
N GLU A 94 -19.52 6.56 16.87
CA GLU A 94 -18.24 6.69 17.57
C GLU A 94 -17.06 6.33 16.64
N VAL A 95 -16.12 7.27 16.45
CA VAL A 95 -14.98 7.08 15.54
C VAL A 95 -13.94 6.21 16.23
N ASN A 96 -13.73 4.98 15.73
CA ASN A 96 -12.64 4.14 16.19
C ASN A 96 -11.29 4.68 15.69
N ILE A 97 -10.61 5.49 16.52
CA ILE A 97 -9.36 6.17 16.17
C ILE A 97 -8.27 5.21 15.72
N ALA A 98 -8.09 4.07 16.40
CA ALA A 98 -7.08 3.10 16.01
C ALA A 98 -7.32 2.53 14.59
N GLN A 99 -8.59 2.31 14.23
CA GLN A 99 -8.97 1.87 12.89
C GLN A 99 -8.76 2.98 11.86
N LYS A 100 -9.16 4.23 12.18
CA LYS A 100 -9.04 5.35 11.23
C LYS A 100 -7.60 5.75 10.97
N VAL A 101 -6.74 5.73 12.00
CA VAL A 101 -5.28 5.87 11.85
C VAL A 101 -4.73 4.83 10.89
N LYS A 102 -5.15 3.56 11.01
CA LYS A 102 -4.70 2.48 10.14
C LYS A 102 -5.18 2.66 8.70
N GLU A 103 -6.42 3.11 8.52
CA GLU A 103 -7.00 3.43 7.21
C GLU A 103 -6.21 4.55 6.53
N ILE A 104 -6.01 5.69 7.21
CA ILE A 104 -5.25 6.82 6.67
C ILE A 104 -3.85 6.38 6.24
N LYS A 105 -3.14 5.63 7.09
CA LYS A 105 -1.81 5.10 6.79
C LYS A 105 -1.76 4.11 5.63
N GLY A 106 -2.84 3.35 5.43
CA GLY A 106 -2.93 2.37 4.35
C GLY A 106 -3.27 3.00 3.00
N THR A 107 -3.99 4.13 3.01
CA THR A 107 -4.51 4.78 1.80
C THR A 107 -3.67 5.97 1.35
N PHE A 108 -2.95 6.65 2.26
CA PHE A 108 -2.13 7.79 1.89
C PHE A 108 -0.99 7.41 0.93
N SER A 109 -0.83 8.20 -0.12
CA SER A 109 0.22 8.07 -1.14
C SER A 109 0.64 9.46 -1.62
N TYR A 110 1.93 9.63 -1.96
CA TYR A 110 2.45 10.86 -2.57
C TYR A 110 1.88 11.13 -3.97
N GLN A 111 1.25 10.14 -4.59
CA GLN A 111 0.60 10.30 -5.89
C GLN A 111 -0.82 10.88 -5.79
N LEU A 112 -1.38 10.97 -4.58
CA LEU A 112 -2.69 11.59 -4.37
C LEU A 112 -2.67 13.02 -4.88
N ASN A 113 -3.76 13.42 -5.52
CA ASN A 113 -4.08 14.81 -5.77
C ASN A 113 -5.15 15.32 -4.80
N VAL A 114 -5.41 16.64 -4.84
CA VAL A 114 -6.34 17.33 -3.92
C VAL A 114 -7.75 16.72 -3.96
N GLU A 115 -8.29 16.48 -5.16
CA GLU A 115 -9.66 15.97 -5.35
C GLU A 115 -9.80 14.51 -4.87
N GLU A 116 -8.77 13.69 -5.14
CA GLU A 116 -8.69 12.32 -4.64
C GLU A 116 -8.62 12.27 -3.12
N ALA A 117 -7.87 13.16 -2.48
CA ALA A 117 -7.78 13.17 -1.02
C ALA A 117 -9.11 13.55 -0.35
N GLU A 118 -9.85 14.52 -0.91
CA GLU A 118 -11.16 14.91 -0.39
C GLU A 118 -12.17 13.76 -0.43
N THR A 119 -12.18 13.00 -1.53
CA THR A 119 -13.04 11.82 -1.66
C THR A 119 -12.58 10.65 -0.79
N THR A 120 -11.27 10.47 -0.66
CA THR A 120 -10.65 9.34 0.06
C THR A 120 -10.80 9.44 1.56
N PHE A 121 -10.48 10.61 2.13
CA PHE A 121 -10.41 10.76 3.59
C PHE A 121 -11.75 11.10 4.22
N ASN A 122 -12.81 11.38 3.45
CA ASN A 122 -14.21 11.55 3.86
C ASN A 122 -14.39 11.80 5.38
N SER A 123 -14.04 13.02 5.78
CA SER A 123 -13.89 13.43 7.18
C SER A 123 -15.12 14.18 7.67
N ASN A 124 -15.25 14.36 9.00
CA ASN A 124 -16.34 15.15 9.56
C ASN A 124 -16.23 16.63 9.16
N SER A 125 -15.01 17.10 8.88
CA SER A 125 -14.74 18.44 8.40
C SER A 125 -13.44 18.46 7.62
N SER A 126 -13.49 18.97 6.38
CA SER A 126 -12.31 19.19 5.55
C SER A 126 -12.23 20.64 5.08
N LEU A 127 -11.03 21.19 5.03
CA LEU A 127 -10.73 22.51 4.47
C LEU A 127 -9.48 22.44 3.60
N THR A 128 -9.49 23.10 2.45
CA THR A 128 -8.33 23.25 1.58
C THR A 128 -8.03 24.74 1.41
N TYR A 129 -6.85 25.20 1.82
CA TYR A 129 -6.51 26.62 1.88
C TYR A 129 -4.99 26.87 1.73
N MET A 130 -4.59 28.13 1.51
CA MET A 130 -3.17 28.52 1.45
C MET A 130 -2.64 28.80 2.85
N LYS A 131 -1.73 27.96 3.35
CA LYS A 131 -1.13 28.08 4.67
C LYS A 131 0.22 28.79 4.56
N LYS A 132 0.41 29.86 5.34
CA LYS A 132 1.66 30.62 5.36
C LYS A 132 2.58 30.10 6.46
N ASN A 133 3.76 29.62 6.09
CA ASN A 133 4.76 29.23 7.08
C ASN A 133 5.23 30.47 7.87
N PRO A 134 5.10 30.50 9.20
CA PRO A 134 5.41 31.70 9.99
C PRO A 134 6.91 32.01 10.06
N VAL A 135 7.78 31.03 9.77
CA VAL A 135 9.24 31.19 9.81
C VAL A 135 9.78 31.63 8.45
N THR A 136 9.37 30.97 7.37
CA THR A 136 9.90 31.24 6.02
C THR A 136 9.06 32.25 5.25
N GLY A 137 7.81 32.46 5.65
CA GLY A 137 6.85 33.29 4.93
C GLY A 137 6.32 32.68 3.62
N VAL A 138 6.75 31.47 3.27
CA VAL A 138 6.30 30.75 2.08
C VAL A 138 4.88 30.25 2.28
N GLU A 139 4.03 30.43 1.26
CA GLU A 139 2.66 29.93 1.25
C GLU A 139 2.59 28.60 0.51
N THR A 140 1.93 27.62 1.12
CA THR A 140 1.74 26.28 0.55
C THR A 140 0.26 25.91 0.59
N LEU A 141 -0.22 25.29 -0.49
CA LEU A 141 -1.58 24.75 -0.51
C LEU A 141 -1.65 23.59 0.48
N THR A 142 -2.66 23.60 1.35
CA THR A 142 -2.80 22.63 2.45
C THR A 142 -4.25 22.16 2.54
N SER A 143 -4.47 20.85 2.68
CA SER A 143 -5.77 20.27 3.00
C SER A 143 -5.75 19.68 4.40
N GLU A 144 -6.69 20.07 5.25
CA GLU A 144 -6.86 19.56 6.61
C GLU A 144 -8.15 18.74 6.70
N PHE A 145 -8.04 17.53 7.25
CA PHE A 145 -9.12 16.57 7.46
C PHE A 145 -9.25 16.28 8.94
N MET A 146 -10.43 16.54 9.51
CA MET A 146 -10.65 16.44 10.95
C MET A 146 -11.74 15.43 11.27
N TYR A 147 -11.48 14.65 12.32
CA TYR A 147 -12.38 13.63 12.83
C TYR A 147 -12.65 13.86 14.30
N TYR A 148 -13.91 13.83 14.67
CA TYR A 148 -14.40 14.21 16.00
C TYR A 148 -15.15 13.04 16.64
N ASP A 149 -15.04 12.92 17.96
CA ASP A 149 -15.82 11.97 18.75
C ASP A 149 -16.79 12.75 19.64
N GLY A 150 -18.04 12.94 19.19
CA GLY A 150 -19.08 13.66 19.93
C GLY A 150 -19.57 14.97 19.29
N GLU A 151 -19.96 15.95 20.13
CA GLU A 151 -20.62 17.19 19.70
C GLU A 151 -19.73 18.05 18.77
N SER A 152 -20.40 18.74 17.85
CA SER A 152 -19.81 19.44 16.70
C SER A 152 -18.64 20.36 17.07
N PHE A 153 -17.44 19.99 16.62
CA PHE A 153 -16.29 20.88 16.59
C PHE A 153 -16.31 21.71 15.31
N VAL A 154 -16.24 23.04 15.44
CA VAL A 154 -16.21 23.94 14.27
C VAL A 154 -14.77 24.17 13.85
N HIS A 155 -14.33 23.43 12.83
CA HIS A 155 -13.04 23.63 12.19
C HIS A 155 -12.98 25.00 11.51
N LYS A 156 -11.82 25.66 11.58
CA LYS A 156 -11.53 26.93 10.93
C LYS A 156 -10.11 26.90 10.40
N GLU A 157 -9.87 27.64 9.32
CA GLU A 157 -8.53 27.84 8.75
C GLU A 157 -7.56 28.35 9.84
N ASP A 158 -6.34 27.80 9.85
CA ASP A 158 -5.24 28.17 10.76
C ASP A 158 -5.57 28.08 12.25
N MET A 159 -6.48 27.17 12.62
CA MET A 159 -6.76 26.91 14.02
C MET A 159 -5.57 26.27 14.73
N THR A 160 -5.16 26.83 15.86
CA THR A 160 -4.14 26.22 16.72
C THR A 160 -4.78 25.19 17.64
N LEU A 161 -4.54 23.90 17.37
CA LEU A 161 -4.92 22.80 18.25
C LEU A 161 -3.81 22.49 19.25
N THR A 162 -4.18 22.24 20.51
CA THR A 162 -3.24 21.84 21.55
C THR A 162 -3.43 20.38 21.94
N GLY A 163 -2.41 19.77 22.56
CA GLY A 163 -2.54 18.39 23.04
C GLY A 163 -3.66 18.19 24.07
N LYS A 164 -4.13 19.26 24.73
CA LYS A 164 -5.30 19.23 25.61
C LYS A 164 -6.60 19.00 24.82
N ASP A 165 -6.71 19.57 23.62
CA ASP A 165 -7.90 19.44 22.79
C ASP A 165 -8.11 17.98 22.32
N TYR A 166 -7.02 17.31 21.92
CA TYR A 166 -7.06 15.88 21.57
C TYR A 166 -7.38 14.97 22.77
N LYS A 167 -6.87 15.30 23.96
CA LYS A 167 -7.19 14.56 25.21
C LYS A 167 -8.64 14.72 25.63
N GLU A 168 -9.24 15.86 25.34
CA GLU A 168 -10.65 16.16 25.61
C GLU A 168 -11.59 15.60 24.53
N GLY A 169 -11.06 14.94 23.51
CA GLY A 169 -11.83 14.37 22.40
C GLY A 169 -12.42 15.42 21.46
N LYS A 170 -11.96 16.69 21.51
CA LYS A 170 -12.47 17.77 20.66
C LYS A 170 -12.20 17.45 19.18
N PRO A 171 -10.94 17.50 18.67
CA PRO A 171 -10.50 16.63 17.59
C PRO A 171 -10.05 15.30 18.17
N ALA A 172 -10.65 14.22 17.70
CA ALA A 172 -10.16 12.88 18.03
C ALA A 172 -8.95 12.53 17.15
N LEU A 173 -8.93 13.02 15.90
CA LEU A 173 -7.84 12.86 14.94
C LEU A 173 -7.84 14.02 13.94
N SER A 174 -6.65 14.50 13.56
CA SER A 174 -6.45 15.44 12.46
C SER A 174 -5.45 14.89 11.46
N PHE A 175 -5.68 15.14 10.18
CA PHE A 175 -4.79 14.74 9.10
C PHE A 175 -4.62 15.91 8.12
N GLU A 176 -3.42 16.44 8.03
CA GLU A 176 -3.04 17.58 7.19
C GLU A 176 -2.19 17.09 6.03
N ILE A 177 -2.45 17.55 4.81
CA ILE A 177 -1.63 17.29 3.62
C ILE A 177 -1.16 18.62 3.05
N THR A 178 0.15 18.77 2.89
CA THR A 178 0.75 19.88 2.15
C THR A 178 1.02 19.45 0.71
N TRP A 179 0.57 20.27 -0.23
CA TRP A 179 0.64 19.97 -1.66
C TRP A 179 1.84 20.66 -2.32
N GLY A 180 2.52 19.93 -3.19
CA GLY A 180 3.56 20.43 -4.06
C GLY A 180 3.02 21.34 -5.18
N ALA A 181 3.93 21.95 -5.94
CA ALA A 181 3.58 22.85 -7.05
C ALA A 181 2.79 22.15 -8.18
N ASP A 182 2.97 20.84 -8.32
CA ASP A 182 2.25 19.95 -9.24
C ASP A 182 0.90 19.47 -8.69
N LYS A 183 0.51 19.94 -7.49
CA LYS A 183 -0.68 19.52 -6.74
C LYS A 183 -0.68 18.04 -6.34
N GLN A 184 0.49 17.40 -6.32
CA GLN A 184 0.67 16.10 -5.67
C GLN A 184 1.02 16.32 -4.20
N ALA A 185 0.75 15.33 -3.35
CA ALA A 185 1.13 15.44 -1.94
C ALA A 185 2.66 15.56 -1.83
N ASP A 186 3.14 16.56 -1.09
CA ASP A 186 4.56 16.77 -0.81
C ASP A 186 4.90 16.29 0.61
N SER A 187 4.01 16.58 1.56
CA SER A 187 4.07 16.04 2.91
C SER A 187 2.69 15.91 3.54
N ALA A 188 2.57 15.14 4.62
CA ALA A 188 1.36 15.10 5.44
C ALA A 188 1.70 15.02 6.94
N ILE A 189 0.74 15.32 7.81
CA ILE A 189 0.87 15.25 9.27
C ILE A 189 -0.42 14.64 9.82
N LEU A 190 -0.32 13.56 10.60
CA LEU A 190 -1.42 12.91 11.30
C LEU A 190 -1.26 13.12 12.80
N VAL A 191 -2.24 13.73 13.46
CA VAL A 191 -2.22 13.96 14.91
C VAL A 191 -3.41 13.30 15.57
N TYR A 192 -3.19 12.53 16.63
CA TYR A 192 -4.26 11.84 17.36
C TYR A 192 -3.88 11.55 18.81
N TYR A 193 -4.87 11.30 19.68
CA TYR A 193 -4.63 10.82 21.03
C TYR A 193 -4.58 9.28 21.06
N SER A 194 -3.44 8.71 21.48
CA SER A 194 -3.29 7.26 21.65
C SER A 194 -3.63 6.88 23.08
N GLU A 195 -4.76 6.20 23.29
CA GLU A 195 -5.12 5.65 24.60
C GLU A 195 -4.10 4.63 25.12
N ALA A 196 -3.49 3.87 24.20
CA ALA A 196 -2.50 2.85 24.55
C ALA A 196 -1.22 3.46 25.15
N GLU A 197 -0.85 4.65 24.67
CA GLU A 197 0.34 5.38 25.11
C GLU A 197 0.03 6.51 26.10
N GLY A 198 -1.25 6.86 26.27
CA GLY A 198 -1.70 7.94 27.15
C GLY A 198 -1.22 9.33 26.73
N ARG A 199 -0.91 9.53 25.45
CA ARG A 199 -0.32 10.77 24.90
C ARG A 199 -0.87 11.11 23.51
N VAL A 200 -0.67 12.36 23.11
CA VAL A 200 -0.91 12.79 21.73
C VAL A 200 0.29 12.37 20.89
N VAL A 201 0.01 11.77 19.75
CA VAL A 201 0.98 11.30 18.79
C VAL A 201 0.87 12.19 17.55
N GLU A 202 1.99 12.72 17.09
CA GLU A 202 2.12 13.43 15.82
C GLU A 202 2.95 12.57 14.89
N GLU A 203 2.43 12.32 13.69
CA GLU A 203 3.09 11.51 12.69
C GLU A 203 3.23 12.26 11.37
N LYS A 204 4.45 12.59 10.96
CA LYS A 204 4.70 13.27 9.69
C LYS A 204 4.96 12.29 8.56
N PHE A 205 4.46 12.57 7.38
CA PHE A 205 4.73 11.81 6.18
C PHE A 205 5.52 12.74 5.27
N THR A 206 6.84 12.70 5.35
CA THR A 206 7.69 13.48 4.45
C THR A 206 8.11 12.63 3.25
N SER A 207 8.29 13.25 2.07
CA SER A 207 8.69 12.57 0.83
C SER A 207 10.03 11.82 0.91
N ASP A 208 10.83 12.09 1.94
CA ASP A 208 12.05 11.37 2.31
C ASP A 208 11.81 10.18 3.29
N GLY A 209 10.56 9.93 3.71
CA GLY A 209 10.12 8.75 4.46
C GLY A 209 10.20 8.85 5.99
N PHE A 210 10.15 10.05 6.59
CA PHE A 210 10.27 10.22 8.04
C PHE A 210 8.97 10.69 8.71
N ILE A 211 8.65 10.06 9.86
CA ILE A 211 7.72 10.58 10.86
C ILE A 211 8.52 11.31 11.95
N TYR A 212 8.12 12.54 12.26
CA TYR A 212 8.62 13.29 13.42
C TYR A 212 7.56 13.25 14.52
N ASP A 213 7.91 12.67 15.67
CA ASP A 213 7.11 12.73 16.90
C ASP A 213 7.35 14.08 17.63
N VAL A 214 6.39 14.48 18.47
CA VAL A 214 6.35 15.75 19.24
C VAL A 214 7.58 15.93 20.14
N ASP A 215 8.19 14.84 20.59
CA ASP A 215 9.37 14.86 21.48
C ASP A 215 10.71 14.91 20.72
N GLY A 216 10.68 15.02 19.38
CA GLY A 216 11.90 14.99 18.55
C GLY A 216 12.53 13.60 18.45
N GLU A 217 11.85 12.55 18.94
CA GLU A 217 12.23 11.17 18.66
C GLU A 217 12.00 10.87 17.17
N LYS A 218 13.09 10.50 16.49
CA LYS A 218 13.07 10.05 15.10
C LYS A 218 12.47 8.66 15.04
N ILE A 219 11.18 8.56 14.74
CA ILE A 219 10.61 7.29 14.29
C ILE A 219 10.85 7.23 12.79
N GLN A 220 11.99 6.66 12.39
CA GLN A 220 12.20 6.29 11.00
C GLN A 220 11.06 5.34 10.62
N ILE A 221 10.22 5.70 9.65
CA ILE A 221 9.54 4.67 8.85
C ILE A 221 10.67 4.01 8.06
N LYS A 222 11.44 3.17 8.75
CA LYS A 222 12.33 2.25 8.06
C LYS A 222 11.39 1.53 7.12
N ASN A 223 11.72 1.61 5.85
CA ASN A 223 11.21 0.77 4.81
C ASN A 223 9.87 1.16 4.18
N HIS A 224 9.66 2.40 3.76
CA HIS A 224 8.96 2.55 2.48
C HIS A 224 9.99 2.44 1.36
N LEU A 225 10.04 1.26 0.75
CA LEU A 225 10.89 1.05 -0.41
C LEU A 225 10.44 1.96 -1.53
N GLN A 226 11.32 2.86 -1.98
CA GLN A 226 11.09 3.64 -3.19
C GLN A 226 11.20 2.72 -4.43
N MET A 227 10.10 2.03 -4.70
CA MET A 227 9.84 1.23 -5.89
C MET A 227 8.41 1.48 -6.35
N GLN A 228 8.13 1.21 -7.62
CA GLN A 228 6.76 1.29 -8.13
C GLN A 228 5.87 0.21 -7.51
N GLU A 229 4.57 0.48 -7.41
CA GLU A 229 3.56 -0.37 -6.78
C GLU A 229 3.56 -1.81 -7.34
N LEU A 230 3.56 -1.99 -8.66
CA LEU A 230 3.59 -3.32 -9.29
C LEU A 230 4.81 -4.15 -8.84
N VAL A 231 5.96 -3.51 -8.64
CA VAL A 231 7.18 -4.20 -8.19
C VAL A 231 7.04 -4.60 -6.72
N LEU A 232 6.47 -3.71 -5.88
CA LEU A 232 6.20 -4.01 -4.48
C LEU A 232 5.16 -5.13 -4.34
N GLU A 233 4.12 -5.13 -5.16
CA GLU A 233 3.11 -6.20 -5.21
C GLU A 233 3.75 -7.53 -5.61
N ALA A 234 4.52 -7.55 -6.70
CA ALA A 234 5.26 -8.73 -7.14
C ALA A 234 6.22 -9.28 -6.07
N ILE A 235 6.92 -8.39 -5.35
CA ILE A 235 7.76 -8.78 -4.21
C ILE A 235 6.89 -9.38 -3.10
N GLY A 236 5.80 -8.73 -2.74
CA GLY A 236 4.83 -9.22 -1.75
C GLY A 236 4.33 -10.61 -2.08
N GLU A 237 3.89 -10.84 -3.30
CA GLU A 237 3.44 -12.15 -3.78
C GLU A 237 4.54 -13.21 -3.67
N SER A 238 5.77 -12.87 -4.09
CA SER A 238 6.89 -13.82 -4.08
C SER A 238 7.25 -14.35 -2.68
N ILE A 239 6.98 -13.56 -1.63
CA ILE A 239 7.28 -13.91 -0.24
C ILE A 239 6.01 -14.21 0.58
N GLY A 240 4.83 -14.24 -0.04
CA GLY A 240 3.55 -14.51 0.61
C GLY A 240 3.07 -13.39 1.55
N LYS A 241 3.32 -12.13 1.20
CA LYS A 241 3.05 -10.91 1.99
C LYS A 241 2.18 -9.91 1.21
N ASN A 242 0.94 -10.30 0.88
CA ASN A 242 0.06 -9.54 -0.04
C ASN A 242 -0.70 -8.35 0.62
N SER A 243 -0.48 -8.04 1.90
CA SER A 243 -1.27 -7.01 2.62
C SER A 243 -0.48 -6.20 3.65
N LYS A 244 0.83 -6.36 3.71
CA LYS A 244 1.70 -5.65 4.65
C LYS A 244 2.76 -4.89 3.87
N PRO A 245 3.14 -3.68 4.31
CA PRO A 245 4.22 -2.93 3.68
C PRO A 245 5.48 -3.77 3.52
N ILE A 246 6.04 -3.77 2.31
CA ILE A 246 7.31 -4.44 2.00
C ILE A 246 8.44 -3.60 2.56
N THR A 247 9.37 -4.27 3.23
CA THR A 247 10.50 -3.66 3.92
C THR A 247 11.83 -4.06 3.26
N GLU A 248 12.93 -3.34 3.55
CA GLU A 248 14.27 -3.71 3.09
C GLU A 248 14.64 -5.15 3.48
N LYS A 249 14.27 -5.56 4.70
CA LYS A 249 14.49 -6.93 5.17
C LYS A 249 13.74 -7.95 4.31
N ASP A 250 12.57 -7.62 3.81
CA ASP A 250 11.79 -8.52 2.96
C ASP A 250 12.45 -8.75 1.60
N LEU A 251 13.22 -7.79 1.08
CA LEU A 251 13.96 -7.94 -0.18
C LEU A 251 14.94 -9.10 -0.13
N SER A 252 15.59 -9.29 1.01
CA SER A 252 16.50 -10.43 1.22
C SER A 252 15.80 -11.79 1.18
N LEU A 253 14.46 -11.84 1.30
CA LEU A 253 13.71 -13.11 1.28
C LEU A 253 13.31 -13.52 -0.14
N VAL A 254 13.37 -12.60 -1.11
CA VAL A 254 12.96 -12.84 -2.49
C VAL A 254 13.94 -13.81 -3.15
N LYS A 255 13.44 -14.95 -3.62
CA LYS A 255 14.21 -15.96 -4.38
C LYS A 255 13.85 -16.00 -5.86
N GLU A 256 12.57 -15.84 -6.13
CA GLU A 256 12.00 -15.81 -7.46
C GLU A 256 11.07 -14.61 -7.54
N LEU A 257 11.22 -13.76 -8.55
CA LEU A 257 10.41 -12.56 -8.72
C LEU A 257 9.75 -12.59 -10.10
N THR A 258 8.43 -12.39 -10.15
CA THR A 258 7.69 -12.25 -11.40
C THR A 258 7.02 -10.89 -11.43
N ILE A 259 7.42 -10.03 -12.37
CA ILE A 259 6.79 -8.73 -12.60
C ILE A 259 5.94 -8.84 -13.86
N ASP A 260 4.62 -8.63 -13.70
CA ASP A 260 3.63 -8.81 -14.77
C ASP A 260 3.00 -7.48 -15.17
N GLY A 261 3.53 -6.87 -16.23
CA GLY A 261 3.02 -5.63 -16.80
C GLY A 261 1.88 -5.83 -17.81
N SER A 262 1.29 -7.02 -17.91
CA SER A 262 0.30 -7.33 -18.96
C SER A 262 -0.97 -6.51 -18.88
N GLU A 263 -1.33 -6.02 -17.68
CA GLU A 263 -2.51 -5.18 -17.45
C GLU A 263 -2.34 -3.75 -17.98
N PHE A 264 -1.11 -3.33 -18.31
CA PHE A 264 -0.84 -1.97 -18.79
C PHE A 264 -0.88 -1.89 -20.32
N HIS A 265 -1.38 -0.78 -20.84
CA HIS A 265 -1.27 -0.44 -22.26
C HIS A 265 0.17 -0.07 -22.62
N GLY A 266 0.97 -1.05 -23.06
CA GLY A 266 2.36 -0.86 -23.46
C GLY A 266 3.34 -1.71 -22.68
N ILE A 267 4.62 -1.34 -22.69
CA ILE A 267 5.67 -1.99 -21.90
C ILE A 267 5.76 -1.28 -20.56
N TYR A 268 5.72 -2.03 -19.46
CA TYR A 268 5.90 -1.48 -18.13
C TYR A 268 7.37 -1.20 -17.84
N ASP A 269 7.75 0.07 -17.71
CA ASP A 269 9.11 0.47 -17.39
C ASP A 269 9.36 0.38 -15.87
N ILE A 270 10.17 -0.59 -15.46
CA ILE A 270 10.56 -0.79 -14.06
C ILE A 270 11.51 0.33 -13.63
N LYS A 271 11.15 1.00 -12.54
CA LYS A 271 11.93 2.05 -11.88
C LYS A 271 12.13 1.70 -10.42
N GLY A 272 13.33 2.02 -9.91
CA GLY A 272 13.67 1.87 -8.51
C GLY A 272 15.11 2.28 -8.26
N LYS A 273 15.48 2.36 -6.98
CA LYS A 273 16.86 2.60 -6.57
C LYS A 273 17.69 1.33 -6.70
N ALA A 274 18.88 1.46 -7.30
CA ALA A 274 19.91 0.43 -7.39
C ALA A 274 20.16 -0.28 -6.04
N GLU A 275 20.23 0.50 -4.96
CA GLU A 275 20.42 0.05 -3.58
C GLU A 275 19.39 -0.98 -3.12
N HIS A 276 18.14 -0.90 -3.60
CA HIS A 276 17.14 -1.89 -3.21
C HIS A 276 17.32 -3.21 -3.98
N PHE A 277 17.73 -3.17 -5.24
CA PHE A 277 17.99 -4.38 -6.03
C PHE A 277 19.22 -5.12 -5.51
N SER A 278 20.21 -4.42 -4.96
CA SER A 278 21.36 -5.04 -4.31
C SER A 278 21.02 -5.76 -3.00
N MET A 279 19.94 -5.35 -2.32
CA MET A 279 19.41 -6.04 -1.13
C MET A 279 18.67 -7.35 -1.45
N MET A 280 18.37 -7.64 -2.73
CA MET A 280 17.76 -8.91 -3.16
C MET A 280 18.80 -10.03 -3.22
N GLU A 281 19.50 -10.26 -2.12
CA GLU A 281 20.66 -11.16 -2.06
C GLU A 281 20.34 -12.61 -2.43
N ASN A 282 19.09 -13.05 -2.23
CA ASN A 282 18.66 -14.42 -2.54
C ASN A 282 17.96 -14.56 -3.88
N LEU A 283 17.79 -13.47 -4.65
CA LEU A 283 17.07 -13.51 -5.93
C LEU A 283 17.91 -14.23 -6.99
N GLU A 284 17.46 -15.41 -7.38
CA GLU A 284 18.11 -16.25 -8.39
C GLU A 284 17.37 -16.23 -9.72
N HIS A 285 16.04 -16.09 -9.70
CA HIS A 285 15.16 -16.17 -10.86
C HIS A 285 14.31 -14.90 -11.03
N LEU A 286 14.48 -14.19 -12.15
CA LEU A 286 13.64 -13.04 -12.50
C LEU A 286 12.80 -13.35 -13.74
N THR A 287 11.48 -13.13 -13.66
CA THR A 287 10.55 -13.23 -14.78
C THR A 287 9.93 -11.87 -15.05
N LEU A 288 10.07 -11.39 -16.28
CA LEU A 288 9.51 -10.14 -16.78
C LEU A 288 8.49 -10.46 -17.87
N LYS A 289 7.24 -10.07 -17.65
CA LYS A 289 6.16 -10.21 -18.62
C LYS A 289 5.68 -8.82 -18.99
N GLN A 290 5.80 -8.46 -20.28
CA GLN A 290 5.47 -7.12 -20.77
C GLN A 290 6.09 -5.99 -19.91
N ALA A 291 7.31 -6.21 -19.42
CA ALA A 291 8.00 -5.28 -18.53
C ALA A 291 9.48 -5.13 -18.95
N ALA A 292 9.99 -3.91 -18.94
CA ALA A 292 11.38 -3.60 -19.22
C ALA A 292 12.10 -3.19 -17.94
N ILE A 293 13.31 -3.70 -17.74
CA ILE A 293 14.16 -3.34 -16.61
C ILE A 293 15.44 -2.67 -17.12
N PRO A 294 15.85 -1.52 -16.56
CA PRO A 294 17.14 -0.90 -16.88
C PRO A 294 18.32 -1.84 -16.58
N PRO A 295 19.37 -1.83 -17.43
CA PRO A 295 20.56 -2.68 -17.23
C PRO A 295 21.25 -2.40 -15.89
N GLU A 296 21.22 -1.16 -15.42
CA GLU A 296 21.83 -0.74 -14.16
C GLU A 296 21.21 -1.50 -12.99
N LEU A 297 19.89 -1.68 -12.98
CA LEU A 297 19.21 -2.41 -11.90
C LEU A 297 19.51 -3.91 -11.94
N LEU A 298 19.63 -4.50 -13.14
CA LEU A 298 20.00 -5.91 -13.29
C LEU A 298 21.40 -6.22 -12.76
N LYS A 299 22.37 -5.30 -12.96
CA LYS A 299 23.76 -5.48 -12.48
C LYS A 299 23.84 -5.63 -10.97
N GLU A 300 22.99 -4.90 -10.27
CA GLU A 300 22.99 -4.81 -8.81
C GLU A 300 22.47 -6.09 -8.13
N ILE A 301 21.68 -6.91 -8.83
CA ILE A 301 21.18 -8.17 -8.25
C ILE A 301 22.35 -9.18 -8.16
N PRO A 302 22.84 -9.51 -6.96
CA PRO A 302 24.13 -10.17 -6.81
C PRO A 302 24.11 -11.63 -7.30
N ASN A 303 23.00 -12.34 -7.07
CA ASN A 303 22.88 -13.77 -7.28
C ASN A 303 21.93 -14.15 -8.42
N LEU A 304 21.59 -13.21 -9.31
CA LEU A 304 20.75 -13.50 -10.46
C LEU A 304 21.43 -14.54 -11.37
N ARG A 305 20.73 -15.65 -11.62
CA ARG A 305 21.23 -16.76 -12.47
C ARG A 305 20.32 -17.07 -13.63
N LYS A 306 19.02 -16.83 -13.49
CA LYS A 306 18.02 -17.12 -14.53
C LYS A 306 17.15 -15.90 -14.78
N VAL A 307 16.96 -15.59 -16.06
CA VAL A 307 16.05 -14.52 -16.48
C VAL A 307 15.09 -15.05 -17.53
N THR A 308 13.80 -14.75 -17.36
CA THR A 308 12.75 -15.07 -18.32
C THR A 308 12.10 -13.79 -18.82
N PHE A 309 12.08 -13.59 -20.13
CA PHE A 309 11.36 -12.50 -20.79
C PHE A 309 10.16 -13.06 -21.53
N ARG A 310 8.97 -12.46 -21.34
CA ARG A 310 7.74 -12.81 -22.06
C ARG A 310 7.06 -11.57 -22.63
N GLY A 311 6.41 -11.73 -23.78
CA GLY A 311 5.79 -10.61 -24.50
C GLY A 311 6.82 -9.59 -24.99
N PRO A 312 6.45 -8.31 -25.14
CA PRO A 312 7.32 -7.26 -25.67
C PRO A 312 8.37 -6.75 -24.66
N SER A 313 8.76 -7.56 -23.67
CA SER A 313 9.71 -7.18 -22.62
C SER A 313 11.13 -6.92 -23.14
N ILE A 314 11.49 -7.53 -24.26
CA ILE A 314 12.83 -7.41 -24.85
C ILE A 314 12.76 -7.58 -26.37
N MET A 315 13.44 -6.67 -27.09
CA MET A 315 13.60 -6.76 -28.54
C MET A 315 14.95 -7.35 -28.92
N ASP A 316 16.02 -6.97 -28.23
CA ASP A 316 17.37 -7.51 -28.37
C ASP A 316 18.11 -7.39 -27.03
N LEU A 317 19.34 -7.90 -26.94
CA LEU A 317 20.13 -7.80 -25.71
C LEU A 317 20.90 -6.48 -25.56
N SER A 318 20.88 -5.58 -26.53
CA SER A 318 21.77 -4.40 -26.54
C SER A 318 21.58 -3.53 -25.29
N SER A 319 20.33 -3.39 -24.83
CA SER A 319 19.96 -2.58 -23.67
C SER A 319 20.20 -3.26 -22.32
N VAL A 320 20.38 -4.58 -22.27
CA VAL A 320 20.45 -5.34 -20.99
C VAL A 320 21.69 -6.21 -20.85
N SER A 321 22.48 -6.37 -21.92
CA SER A 321 23.64 -7.28 -22.00
C SER A 321 24.63 -7.11 -20.86
N GLU A 322 24.93 -5.87 -20.47
CA GLU A 322 25.86 -5.59 -19.37
C GLU A 322 25.31 -6.07 -18.01
N GLY A 323 23.99 -5.99 -17.80
CA GLY A 323 23.32 -6.49 -16.59
C GLY A 323 23.15 -8.00 -16.55
N LEU A 324 23.25 -8.67 -17.70
CA LEU A 324 23.05 -10.11 -17.82
C LEU A 324 24.34 -10.92 -17.79
N GLN A 325 25.51 -10.31 -17.61
CA GLN A 325 26.80 -11.04 -17.68
C GLN A 325 26.94 -12.18 -16.65
N LYS A 326 26.18 -12.15 -15.55
CA LYS A 326 26.20 -13.18 -14.49
C LYS A 326 25.21 -14.34 -14.74
N ILE A 327 24.33 -14.24 -15.72
CA ILE A 327 23.27 -15.24 -15.93
C ILE A 327 23.84 -16.51 -16.54
N THR A 328 23.23 -17.63 -16.18
CA THR A 328 23.55 -18.95 -16.75
C THR A 328 22.41 -19.51 -17.58
N HIS A 329 21.18 -19.03 -17.35
CA HIS A 329 20.00 -19.44 -18.08
C HIS A 329 19.22 -18.21 -18.53
N ILE A 330 18.83 -18.19 -19.81
CA ILE A 330 17.90 -17.19 -20.33
C ILE A 330 16.73 -17.89 -21.01
N ASN A 331 15.53 -17.40 -20.77
CA ASN A 331 14.33 -17.85 -21.45
C ASN A 331 13.70 -16.66 -22.18
N ILE A 332 13.76 -16.69 -23.50
CA ILE A 332 13.17 -15.70 -24.39
C ILE A 332 12.06 -16.33 -25.25
N LYS A 333 11.61 -17.54 -24.89
CA LYS A 333 10.48 -18.18 -25.54
C LYS A 333 9.20 -17.38 -25.27
N ASN A 334 8.41 -17.13 -26.32
CA ASN A 334 7.23 -16.27 -26.29
C ASN A 334 7.56 -14.81 -25.90
N SER A 335 8.77 -14.35 -26.21
CA SER A 335 9.11 -12.93 -26.18
C SER A 335 8.99 -12.31 -27.57
N SER A 336 9.11 -10.98 -27.66
CA SER A 336 9.29 -10.26 -28.92
C SER A 336 10.75 -10.10 -29.32
N PHE A 337 11.64 -10.99 -28.86
CA PHE A 337 13.05 -10.97 -29.21
C PHE A 337 13.25 -11.16 -30.72
N ARG A 338 13.99 -10.24 -31.33
CA ARG A 338 14.35 -10.19 -32.76
C ARG A 338 15.87 -10.19 -32.98
N GLY A 339 16.66 -10.42 -31.94
CA GLY A 339 18.10 -10.60 -32.04
C GLY A 339 18.49 -11.94 -32.67
N ASN A 340 19.80 -12.19 -32.73
CA ASN A 340 20.40 -13.38 -33.32
C ASN A 340 21.23 -14.17 -32.28
N ALA A 341 21.85 -15.27 -32.72
CA ALA A 341 22.71 -16.08 -31.87
C ALA A 341 23.95 -15.31 -31.33
N GLU A 342 24.52 -14.39 -32.11
CA GLU A 342 25.69 -13.60 -31.67
C GLU A 342 25.35 -12.72 -30.49
N ASP A 343 24.16 -12.10 -30.47
CA ASP A 343 23.70 -11.30 -29.33
C ASP A 343 23.74 -12.12 -28.03
N LEU A 344 23.27 -13.37 -28.07
CA LEU A 344 23.25 -14.27 -26.92
C LEU A 344 24.66 -14.77 -26.54
N MET A 345 25.54 -14.99 -27.52
CA MET A 345 26.93 -15.41 -27.27
C MET A 345 27.78 -14.33 -26.58
N THR A 346 27.33 -13.07 -26.55
CA THR A 346 27.99 -12.00 -25.77
C THR A 346 27.90 -12.21 -24.26
N LEU A 347 27.00 -13.08 -23.79
CA LEU A 347 26.81 -13.38 -22.38
C LEU A 347 27.78 -14.48 -21.92
N GLN A 348 28.88 -14.06 -21.28
CA GLN A 348 30.05 -14.93 -21.00
C GLN A 348 29.74 -16.19 -20.18
N ASN A 349 28.74 -16.12 -19.30
CA ASN A 349 28.39 -17.21 -18.39
C ASN A 349 27.15 -18.01 -18.83
N LEU A 350 26.59 -17.71 -20.00
CA LEU A 350 25.38 -18.34 -20.50
C LEU A 350 25.62 -19.81 -20.81
N LYS A 351 24.77 -20.69 -20.29
CA LYS A 351 24.87 -22.15 -20.46
C LYS A 351 23.62 -22.74 -21.09
N VAL A 352 22.45 -22.16 -20.82
CA VAL A 352 21.17 -22.65 -21.32
C VAL A 352 20.36 -21.50 -21.89
N VAL A 353 19.84 -21.69 -23.09
CA VAL A 353 18.91 -20.78 -23.74
C VAL A 353 17.63 -21.53 -24.06
N ILE A 354 16.50 -20.99 -23.61
CA ILE A 354 15.17 -21.43 -24.06
C ILE A 354 14.67 -20.37 -25.05
N LEU A 355 14.53 -20.76 -26.33
CA LEU A 355 14.13 -19.86 -27.41
C LEU A 355 13.17 -20.54 -28.39
N ASP A 356 12.59 -19.74 -29.28
CA ASP A 356 11.92 -20.22 -30.48
C ASP A 356 12.91 -20.22 -31.65
N LYS A 357 13.29 -21.41 -32.13
CA LYS A 357 14.27 -21.59 -33.20
C LYS A 357 13.84 -20.99 -34.53
N SER A 358 12.55 -20.74 -34.72
CA SER A 358 12.03 -20.07 -35.92
C SER A 358 12.24 -18.55 -35.90
N ASN A 359 12.40 -17.96 -34.71
CA ASN A 359 12.53 -16.52 -34.52
C ASN A 359 13.97 -16.04 -34.26
N VAL A 360 14.88 -16.95 -33.88
CA VAL A 360 16.30 -16.62 -33.63
C VAL A 360 17.16 -17.20 -34.74
N PRO A 361 17.66 -16.37 -35.68
CA PRO A 361 18.57 -16.81 -36.72
C PRO A 361 19.86 -17.40 -36.15
N ASP A 362 20.44 -18.35 -36.88
CA ASP A 362 21.73 -18.97 -36.58
C ASP A 362 21.86 -19.60 -35.18
N TRP A 363 20.74 -19.96 -34.54
CA TRP A 363 20.71 -20.54 -33.20
C TRP A 363 21.66 -21.74 -33.00
N LYS A 364 22.00 -22.49 -34.06
CA LYS A 364 22.96 -23.60 -34.03
C LYS A 364 24.35 -23.17 -33.56
N ARG A 365 24.74 -21.92 -33.82
CA ARG A 365 26.03 -21.36 -33.35
C ARG A 365 26.11 -21.31 -31.82
N LEU A 366 24.97 -21.26 -31.12
CA LEU A 366 24.92 -21.38 -29.66
C LEU A 366 25.39 -22.77 -29.21
N GLU A 367 24.90 -23.83 -29.87
CA GLU A 367 25.32 -25.20 -29.57
C GLU A 367 26.79 -25.43 -29.88
N GLU A 368 27.29 -24.87 -31.00
CA GLU A 368 28.72 -24.89 -31.35
C GLU A 368 29.59 -24.17 -30.30
N ALA A 369 29.05 -23.11 -29.68
CA ALA A 369 29.68 -22.40 -28.56
C ALA A 369 29.51 -23.11 -27.21
N GLY A 370 28.89 -24.30 -27.17
CA GLY A 370 28.68 -25.08 -25.95
C GLY A 370 27.49 -24.62 -25.09
N ILE A 371 26.60 -23.80 -25.64
CA ILE A 371 25.36 -23.34 -24.99
C ILE A 371 24.24 -24.32 -25.35
N GLU A 372 23.56 -24.87 -24.34
CA GLU A 372 22.44 -25.77 -24.52
C GLU A 372 21.20 -25.00 -25.01
N VAL A 373 20.67 -25.36 -26.18
CA VAL A 373 19.45 -24.76 -26.74
C VAL A 373 18.24 -25.66 -26.49
N ARG A 374 17.22 -25.13 -25.83
CA ARG A 374 15.95 -25.81 -25.52
C ARG A 374 14.76 -25.07 -26.12
N GLU A 375 13.69 -25.82 -26.39
CA GLU A 375 12.41 -25.30 -26.84
C GLU A 375 11.27 -25.56 -25.84
N LYS A 376 11.54 -26.26 -24.72
CA LYS A 376 10.55 -26.62 -23.69
C LYS A 376 11.09 -26.38 -22.29
#